data_AF-R6DLZ6-F1
#
_entry.id   AF-R6DLZ6-F1
#
_cell.length_a   1.000
_cell.length_b   1.000
_cell.length_c   1.000
_cell.angle_alpha   90.00
_cell.angle_beta   90.00
_cell.angle_gamma   90.00
#
_symmetry.space_group_name_H-M   'P 1'
#
loop_
_entity.id
_entity.type
_entity.pdbx_description
1 polymer ?
#
loop_
_entity_poly.entity_id
_entity_poly.type
_entity_poly.pdbx_seq_one_letter_code
_entity_poly.pdbx_strand_id
1 'polypeptide(L)'
;MRETRILEFKETITNTFLKTVSAFSNYNGGTILFGVDDDGNVKGLSDVKQACLDIENKINDSVSPQPNYTLEIQNNDQTIKLTIKSGLQKPYLYKSKAYKRNDTATIEVDTLEFSRLVLDGKNIGFEELPCKDQELSFEILHHKLKENIHIETFNQDTLKTLNLYDNGNGYNNAAGLLADKNHFSGIDIVKFGENISIIQKRVTFEHISVLEEYEKALAVYRDYYQYEVIQGADRKVMEKIPEAAFREAIANALIHRVWDVNSHIRVSLFEDRIEIVFPGGLPAGITEEEYLSGKLSILRNRNLANVF
;
A
#
# COMPACT_ATOMS: atom_id res chain seq x y z
N MET A 1 -23.90 -0.67 22.40
CA MET A 1 -23.11 -0.42 21.17
C MET A 1 -21.64 -0.45 21.60
N ARG A 2 -20.67 -0.87 20.78
CA ARG A 2 -19.26 -0.91 21.20
C ARG A 2 -18.43 0.03 20.34
N GLU A 3 -17.40 0.63 20.94
CA GLU A 3 -16.40 1.41 20.20
C GLU A 3 -15.72 0.54 19.13
N THR A 4 -15.33 1.19 18.03
CA THR A 4 -14.68 0.52 16.91
C THR A 4 -13.58 1.41 16.33
N ARG A 5 -12.92 0.94 15.27
CA ARG A 5 -11.97 1.74 14.48
C ARG A 5 -12.56 2.98 13.82
N ILE A 6 -13.89 3.10 13.75
CA ILE A 6 -14.58 4.24 13.11
C ILE A 6 -15.61 4.90 14.03
N LEU A 7 -15.72 4.46 15.28
CA LEU A 7 -16.70 4.95 16.26
C LEU A 7 -16.03 5.12 17.63
N GLU A 8 -16.13 6.32 18.18
CA GLU A 8 -15.63 6.69 19.50
C GLU A 8 -16.77 7.26 20.35
N PHE A 9 -16.82 6.88 21.63
CA PHE A 9 -17.73 7.47 22.60
C PHE A 9 -16.97 8.42 23.54
N LYS A 10 -17.63 9.52 23.88
CA LYS A 10 -17.13 10.51 24.82
C LYS A 10 -18.28 10.98 25.70
N GLU A 11 -18.21 10.68 26.98
CA GLU A 11 -19.20 11.18 27.94
C GLU A 11 -19.14 12.71 28.02
N THR A 12 -17.91 13.28 28.02
CA THR A 12 -17.66 14.72 28.13
C THR A 12 -16.68 15.24 27.07
N ILE A 13 -16.71 16.55 26.82
CA ILE A 13 -15.85 17.21 25.84
C ILE A 13 -14.50 17.53 26.49
N THR A 14 -13.52 16.64 26.33
CA THR A 14 -12.13 16.85 26.77
C THR A 14 -11.20 16.94 25.57
N ASN A 15 -10.04 17.57 25.71
CA ASN A 15 -9.10 17.75 24.57
C ASN A 15 -8.57 16.43 23.97
N THR A 16 -8.86 15.26 24.56
CA THR A 16 -8.44 13.96 24.03
C THR A 16 -9.13 13.60 22.72
N PHE A 17 -10.36 14.09 22.48
CA PHE A 17 -11.08 13.81 21.22
C PHE A 17 -10.33 14.36 19.99
N LEU A 18 -9.52 15.41 20.15
CA LEU A 18 -8.72 16.01 19.07
C LEU A 18 -7.67 15.05 18.51
N LYS A 19 -7.14 14.13 19.34
CA LYS A 19 -6.30 13.03 18.85
C LYS A 19 -7.09 12.14 17.89
N THR A 20 -8.33 11.82 18.26
CA THR A 20 -9.23 10.99 17.47
C THR A 20 -9.68 11.72 16.19
N VAL A 21 -9.88 13.04 16.23
CA VAL A 21 -10.11 13.86 15.02
C VAL A 21 -8.93 13.77 14.06
N SER A 22 -7.69 13.98 14.55
CA SER A 22 -6.47 13.79 13.76
C SER A 22 -6.40 12.37 13.16
N ALA A 23 -6.70 11.34 13.95
CA ALA A 23 -6.72 9.95 13.48
C ALA A 23 -7.77 9.71 12.39
N PHE A 24 -9.00 10.18 12.56
CA PHE A 24 -10.04 10.01 11.55
C PHE A 24 -9.73 10.78 10.27
N SER A 25 -9.17 11.98 10.35
CA SER A 25 -8.78 12.75 9.16
C SER A 25 -7.60 12.12 8.40
N ASN A 26 -6.67 11.45 9.09
CA ASN A 26 -5.54 10.77 8.45
C ASN A 26 -5.90 9.45 7.77
N TYR A 27 -6.98 8.79 8.21
CA TYR A 27 -7.34 7.44 7.78
C TYR A 27 -8.78 7.41 7.24
N ASN A 28 -9.59 6.42 7.60
CA ASN A 28 -10.87 6.11 6.96
C ASN A 28 -12.04 7.03 7.35
N GLY A 29 -11.78 8.17 8.01
CA GLY A 29 -12.84 8.94 8.67
C GLY A 29 -13.39 8.22 9.89
N GLY A 30 -14.48 8.75 10.45
CA GLY A 30 -15.14 8.14 11.59
C GLY A 30 -16.15 9.06 12.27
N THR A 31 -16.77 8.56 13.32
CA THR A 31 -17.77 9.27 14.12
C THR A 31 -17.36 9.32 15.58
N ILE A 32 -17.51 10.49 16.21
CA ILE A 32 -17.42 10.67 17.66
C ILE A 32 -18.81 11.03 18.18
N LEU A 33 -19.33 10.26 19.14
CA LEU A 33 -20.56 10.60 19.84
C LEU A 33 -20.24 11.19 21.22
N PHE A 34 -20.69 12.42 21.44
CA PHE A 34 -20.59 13.09 22.74
C PHE A 34 -21.87 12.94 23.56
N GLY A 35 -21.73 12.82 24.88
CA GLY A 35 -22.83 12.58 25.81
C GLY A 35 -23.21 11.11 25.97
N VAL A 36 -22.30 10.20 25.57
CA VAL A 36 -22.47 8.74 25.62
C VAL A 36 -21.30 8.14 26.38
N ASP A 37 -21.58 7.25 27.35
CA ASP A 37 -20.56 6.53 28.10
C ASP A 37 -19.92 5.38 27.29
N ASP A 38 -18.86 4.79 27.82
CA ASP A 38 -18.11 3.72 27.14
C ASP A 38 -18.96 2.45 26.90
N ASP A 39 -20.04 2.27 27.66
CA ASP A 39 -21.00 1.17 27.50
C ASP A 39 -22.09 1.47 26.45
N GLY A 40 -22.14 2.71 25.95
CA GLY A 40 -23.09 3.18 24.95
C GLY A 40 -24.40 3.74 25.54
N ASN A 41 -24.45 4.02 26.84
CA ASN A 41 -25.61 4.65 27.47
C ASN A 41 -25.56 6.17 27.31
N VAL A 42 -26.72 6.76 27.03
CA VAL A 42 -26.85 8.22 26.91
C VAL A 42 -26.85 8.85 28.30
N LYS A 43 -25.81 9.65 28.60
CA LYS A 43 -25.72 10.49 29.80
C LYS A 43 -26.25 11.90 29.55
N GLY A 44 -26.12 12.36 28.31
CA GLY A 44 -26.54 13.68 27.88
C GLY A 44 -25.53 14.79 28.21
N LEU A 45 -25.57 15.88 27.44
CA LEU A 45 -24.81 17.10 27.68
C LEU A 45 -25.74 18.20 28.20
N SER A 46 -25.25 19.04 29.12
CA SER A 46 -26.06 20.09 29.76
C SER A 46 -26.37 21.29 28.86
N ASP A 47 -25.44 21.67 27.97
CA ASP A 47 -25.64 22.73 26.97
C ASP A 47 -25.04 22.28 25.63
N VAL A 48 -25.89 21.73 24.78
CA VAL A 48 -25.49 21.18 23.49
C VAL A 48 -25.06 22.27 22.50
N LYS A 49 -25.66 23.47 22.55
CA LYS A 49 -25.33 24.54 21.61
C LYS A 49 -23.95 25.11 21.88
N GLN A 50 -23.64 25.38 23.16
CA GLN A 50 -22.31 25.83 23.55
C GLN A 50 -21.27 24.74 23.28
N ALA A 51 -21.62 23.48 23.57
CA ALA A 51 -20.76 22.32 23.29
C ALA A 51 -20.38 22.20 21.81
N CYS A 52 -21.31 22.43 20.87
CA CYS A 52 -21.01 22.46 19.44
C CYS A 52 -19.97 23.54 19.10
N LEU A 53 -20.19 24.78 19.57
CA LEU A 53 -19.25 25.89 19.35
C LEU A 53 -17.87 25.59 19.95
N ASP A 54 -17.82 25.00 21.13
CA ASP A 54 -16.58 24.62 21.80
C ASP A 54 -15.82 23.54 21.01
N ILE A 55 -16.53 22.55 20.47
CA ILE A 55 -15.95 21.51 19.61
C ILE A 55 -15.36 22.14 18.34
N GLU A 56 -16.13 23.00 17.66
CA GLU A 56 -15.70 23.68 16.43
C GLU A 56 -14.42 24.51 16.67
N ASN A 57 -14.42 25.37 17.70
CA ASN A 57 -13.27 26.20 18.04
C ASN A 57 -12.04 25.34 18.39
N LYS A 58 -12.22 24.29 19.20
CA LYS A 58 -11.12 23.38 19.56
C LYS A 58 -10.51 22.69 18.34
N ILE A 59 -11.33 22.25 17.38
CA ILE A 59 -10.84 21.62 16.15
C ILE A 59 -10.08 22.65 15.31
N ASN A 60 -10.67 23.82 15.08
CA ASN A 60 -10.10 24.87 14.23
C ASN A 60 -8.77 25.40 14.76
N ASP A 61 -8.62 25.52 16.09
CA ASP A 61 -7.43 26.09 16.72
C ASP A 61 -6.30 25.06 16.92
N SER A 62 -6.63 23.77 16.98
CA SER A 62 -5.68 22.73 17.43
C SER A 62 -5.30 21.70 16.38
N VAL A 63 -6.08 21.53 15.32
CA VAL A 63 -5.84 20.54 14.27
C VAL A 63 -5.48 21.23 12.97
N SER A 64 -4.36 20.84 12.38
CA SER A 64 -3.87 21.39 11.11
C SER A 64 -3.38 20.28 10.18
N PRO A 65 -3.77 20.23 8.90
CA PRO A 65 -4.72 21.13 8.23
C PRO A 65 -6.14 21.07 8.80
N GLN A 66 -7.02 21.99 8.38
CA GLN A 66 -8.40 21.98 8.86
C GLN A 66 -9.13 20.72 8.35
N PRO A 67 -9.69 19.89 9.25
CA PRO A 67 -10.39 18.68 8.86
C PRO A 67 -11.78 18.99 8.31
N ASN A 68 -12.29 18.12 7.43
CA ASN A 68 -13.67 18.18 6.95
C ASN A 68 -14.57 17.37 7.89
N TYR A 69 -15.52 18.04 8.55
CA TYR A 69 -16.43 17.41 9.50
C TYR A 69 -17.85 17.98 9.42
N THR A 70 -18.81 17.21 9.93
CA THR A 70 -20.20 17.64 10.16
C THR A 70 -20.61 17.38 11.60
N LEU A 71 -21.37 18.30 12.18
CA LEU A 71 -21.92 18.19 13.53
C LEU A 71 -23.45 18.06 13.44
N GLU A 72 -23.99 17.05 14.10
CA GLU A 72 -25.43 16.78 14.19
C GLU A 72 -25.85 16.65 15.66
N ILE A 73 -26.87 17.40 16.07
CA ILE A 73 -27.47 17.24 17.39
C ILE A 73 -28.48 16.10 17.34
N GLN A 74 -28.44 15.20 18.32
CA GLN A 74 -29.29 14.01 18.39
C GLN A 74 -29.92 13.84 19.78
N ASN A 75 -30.97 13.00 19.83
CA ASN A 75 -31.67 12.60 21.06
C ASN A 75 -32.26 13.80 21.83
N ASN A 76 -33.09 14.62 21.19
CA ASN A 76 -33.73 15.80 21.81
C ASN A 76 -32.74 16.73 22.55
N ASP A 77 -31.68 17.15 21.86
CA ASP A 77 -30.64 18.04 22.42
C ASP A 77 -29.90 17.44 23.64
N GLN A 78 -29.64 16.12 23.62
CA GLN A 78 -28.82 15.47 24.65
C GLN A 78 -27.44 15.04 24.15
N THR A 79 -27.28 14.77 22.86
CA THR A 79 -26.03 14.19 22.32
C THR A 79 -25.57 14.92 21.06
N ILE A 80 -24.27 14.89 20.79
CA ILE A 80 -23.68 15.47 19.58
C ILE A 80 -22.97 14.37 18.82
N LYS A 81 -23.29 14.24 17.55
CA LYS A 81 -22.60 13.38 16.61
C LYS A 81 -21.67 14.21 15.74
N LEU A 82 -20.38 14.05 15.93
CA LEU A 82 -19.33 14.60 15.07
C LEU A 82 -18.90 13.55 14.06
N THR A 83 -19.13 13.80 12.77
CA THR A 83 -18.70 12.92 11.68
C THR A 83 -17.50 13.56 10.97
N ILE A 84 -16.37 12.86 10.93
CA ILE A 84 -15.12 13.34 10.34
C ILE A 84 -14.88 12.55 9.05
N LYS A 85 -14.60 13.26 7.95
CA LYS A 85 -14.20 12.63 6.68
C LYS A 85 -12.68 12.47 6.62
N SER A 86 -12.24 11.44 5.88
CA SER A 86 -10.84 11.32 5.48
C SER A 86 -10.41 12.57 4.71
N GLY A 87 -9.26 13.13 5.07
CA GLY A 87 -8.74 14.32 4.46
C GLY A 87 -7.66 14.03 3.42
N LEU A 88 -7.55 14.89 2.42
CA LEU A 88 -6.56 14.76 1.33
C LEU A 88 -5.21 15.37 1.69
N GLN A 89 -5.15 16.34 2.61
CA GLN A 89 -3.93 17.11 2.93
C GLN A 89 -3.15 16.50 4.09
N LYS A 90 -2.92 15.18 4.05
CA LYS A 90 -2.26 14.49 5.15
C LYS A 90 -0.79 14.98 5.32
N PRO A 91 -0.21 14.90 6.52
CA PRO A 91 -0.84 14.48 7.78
C PRO A 91 -1.65 15.62 8.45
N TYR A 92 -2.78 15.25 9.04
CA TYR A 92 -3.53 16.07 9.99
C TYR A 92 -2.91 15.92 11.38
N LEU A 93 -2.39 17.01 11.92
CA LEU A 93 -1.60 17.06 13.14
C LEU A 93 -2.41 17.66 14.29
N TYR A 94 -2.26 17.08 15.48
CA TYR A 94 -2.66 17.69 16.74
C TYR A 94 -1.43 17.80 17.64
N LYS A 95 -1.10 19.01 18.09
CA LYS A 95 0.14 19.30 18.84
C LYS A 95 1.39 18.77 18.13
N SER A 96 1.49 19.02 16.82
CA SER A 96 2.60 18.60 15.94
C SER A 96 2.81 17.09 15.82
N LYS A 97 1.80 16.28 16.16
CA LYS A 97 1.83 14.82 16.08
C LYS A 97 0.65 14.30 15.27
N ALA A 98 0.90 13.28 14.46
CA ALA A 98 -0.16 12.54 13.78
C ALA A 98 -0.58 11.33 14.62
N TYR A 99 -1.86 10.98 14.55
CA TYR A 99 -2.43 9.88 15.32
C TYR A 99 -3.10 8.86 14.40
N LYS A 100 -3.24 7.63 14.89
CA LYS A 100 -4.03 6.55 14.28
C LYS A 100 -4.87 5.85 15.33
N ARG A 101 -5.98 5.26 14.90
CA ARG A 101 -6.74 4.34 15.76
C ARG A 101 -6.13 2.95 15.71
N ASN A 102 -5.76 2.44 16.87
CA ASN A 102 -5.38 1.06 17.09
C ASN A 102 -6.56 0.37 17.79
N ASP A 103 -7.51 -0.08 16.98
CA ASP A 103 -8.80 -0.59 17.44
C ASP A 103 -9.63 0.48 18.16
N THR A 104 -9.75 0.41 19.49
CA THR A 104 -10.47 1.40 20.32
C THR A 104 -9.58 2.54 20.80
N ALA A 105 -8.26 2.36 20.85
CA ALA A 105 -7.35 3.38 21.37
C ALA A 105 -6.78 4.27 20.25
N THR A 106 -6.63 5.56 20.53
CA THR A 106 -5.92 6.49 19.63
C THR A 106 -4.47 6.67 20.08
N ILE A 107 -3.52 6.26 19.23
CA ILE A 107 -2.07 6.29 19.49
C ILE A 107 -1.36 7.20 18.49
N GLU A 108 -0.18 7.71 18.88
CA GLU A 108 0.71 8.43 17.96
C GLU A 108 1.26 7.45 16.91
N VAL A 109 1.39 7.92 15.68
CA VAL A 109 2.00 7.13 14.59
C VAL A 109 3.52 7.07 14.77
N ASP A 110 4.13 5.96 14.37
CA ASP A 110 5.59 5.86 14.30
C ASP A 110 6.17 6.67 13.13
N THR A 111 7.50 6.75 13.05
CA THR A 111 8.19 7.54 12.03
C THR A 111 7.92 7.06 10.60
N LEU A 112 7.83 5.75 10.37
CA LEU A 112 7.58 5.18 9.04
C LEU A 112 6.18 5.56 8.56
N GLU A 113 5.20 5.37 9.44
CA GLU A 113 3.81 5.67 9.16
C GLU A 113 3.57 7.19 9.01
N PHE A 114 4.28 8.02 9.79
CA PHE A 114 4.29 9.46 9.60
C PHE A 114 4.80 9.86 8.21
N SER A 115 5.93 9.30 7.79
CA SER A 115 6.49 9.54 6.46
C SER A 115 5.49 9.16 5.36
N ARG A 116 4.77 8.04 5.50
CA ARG A 116 3.72 7.64 4.56
C ARG A 116 2.58 8.64 4.47
N LEU A 117 2.11 9.18 5.60
CA LEU A 117 1.08 10.22 5.59
C LEU A 117 1.54 11.50 4.88
N VAL A 118 2.81 11.88 5.03
CA VAL A 118 3.40 13.03 4.31
C VAL A 118 3.44 12.79 2.80
N LEU A 119 3.80 11.58 2.39
CA LEU A 119 3.81 11.19 0.98
C LEU A 119 2.40 11.17 0.39
N ASP A 120 1.43 10.61 1.12
CA ASP A 120 0.02 10.54 0.71
C ASP A 120 -0.57 11.96 0.51
N GLY A 121 -0.31 12.89 1.45
CA GLY A 121 -0.78 14.27 1.29
C GLY A 121 -0.08 15.07 0.19
N LYS A 122 1.10 14.62 -0.27
CA LYS A 122 1.75 15.14 -1.47
C LYS A 122 1.31 14.43 -2.76
N ASN A 123 0.56 13.33 -2.64
CA ASN A 123 0.21 12.44 -3.73
C ASN A 123 1.44 11.92 -4.49
N ILE A 124 2.48 11.54 -3.74
CA ILE A 124 3.76 11.02 -4.26
C ILE A 124 4.01 9.65 -3.62
N GLY A 125 4.36 8.63 -4.41
CA GLY A 125 4.75 7.31 -3.92
C GLY A 125 6.19 7.23 -3.41
N PHE A 126 6.54 6.13 -2.73
CA PHE A 126 7.94 5.89 -2.32
C PHE A 126 8.86 5.76 -3.54
N GLU A 127 8.36 5.15 -4.61
CA GLU A 127 9.04 4.86 -5.86
C GLU A 127 9.38 6.15 -6.64
N GLU A 128 8.65 7.23 -6.38
CA GLU A 128 8.89 8.55 -6.96
C GLU A 128 9.92 9.38 -6.18
N LEU A 129 10.29 8.95 -4.96
CA LEU A 129 11.32 9.65 -4.19
C LEU A 129 12.70 9.49 -4.83
N PRO A 130 13.61 10.47 -4.62
CA PRO A 130 14.97 10.38 -5.13
C PRO A 130 15.66 9.10 -4.63
N CYS A 131 16.30 8.38 -5.55
CA CYS A 131 17.13 7.24 -5.23
C CYS A 131 18.40 7.71 -4.52
N LYS A 132 18.82 6.98 -3.49
CA LYS A 132 20.10 7.27 -2.81
C LYS A 132 21.29 7.06 -3.75
N ASP A 133 21.23 6.00 -4.56
CA ASP A 133 22.25 5.65 -5.53
C ASP A 133 21.93 6.35 -6.86
N GLN A 134 22.88 7.13 -7.37
CA GLN A 134 22.76 7.87 -8.63
C GLN A 134 23.66 7.30 -9.74
N GLU A 135 24.57 6.40 -9.40
CA GLU A 135 25.41 5.65 -10.34
C GLU A 135 24.72 4.33 -10.69
N LEU A 136 23.71 4.41 -11.56
CA LEU A 136 22.88 3.27 -11.98
C LEU A 136 23.17 2.86 -13.42
N SER A 137 23.10 1.56 -13.71
CA SER A 137 23.15 0.99 -15.06
C SER A 137 21.82 0.30 -15.39
N PHE A 138 21.47 0.24 -16.68
CA PHE A 138 20.16 -0.18 -17.16
C PHE A 138 20.24 -1.09 -18.39
N GLU A 139 21.26 -1.93 -18.47
CA GLU A 139 21.45 -2.84 -19.62
C GLU A 139 20.27 -3.81 -19.77
N ILE A 140 19.73 -4.31 -18.65
CA ILE A 140 18.58 -5.23 -18.63
C ILE A 140 17.33 -4.52 -19.16
N LEU A 141 17.06 -3.31 -18.66
CA LEU A 141 15.92 -2.51 -19.10
C LEU A 141 16.05 -2.17 -20.59
N HIS A 142 17.22 -1.72 -21.02
CA HIS A 142 17.48 -1.41 -22.43
C HIS A 142 17.22 -2.62 -23.33
N HIS A 143 17.76 -3.80 -22.97
CA HIS A 143 17.53 -5.02 -23.71
C HIS A 143 16.04 -5.35 -23.83
N LYS A 144 15.30 -5.30 -22.72
CA LYS A 144 13.86 -5.60 -22.70
C LYS A 144 13.04 -4.61 -23.52
N LEU A 145 13.34 -3.31 -23.47
CA LEU A 145 12.67 -2.31 -24.30
C LEU A 145 12.98 -2.53 -25.79
N LYS A 146 14.22 -2.87 -26.13
CA LYS A 146 14.60 -3.19 -27.51
C LYS A 146 13.85 -4.41 -28.04
N GLU A 147 13.74 -5.48 -27.25
CA GLU A 147 13.05 -6.71 -27.65
C GLU A 147 11.54 -6.52 -27.81
N ASN A 148 10.88 -5.80 -26.90
CA ASN A 148 9.42 -5.77 -26.84
C ASN A 148 8.81 -4.59 -27.60
N ILE A 149 9.48 -3.44 -27.62
CA ILE A 149 8.95 -2.21 -28.22
C ILE A 149 9.89 -1.60 -29.28
N HIS A 150 10.96 -2.31 -29.65
CA HIS A 150 11.84 -1.97 -30.77
C HIS A 150 12.46 -0.55 -30.66
N ILE A 151 12.73 -0.09 -29.44
CA ILE A 151 13.46 1.16 -29.23
C ILE A 151 14.93 0.95 -29.65
N GLU A 152 15.39 1.73 -30.63
CA GLU A 152 16.77 1.66 -31.13
C GLU A 152 17.75 2.49 -30.28
N THR A 153 17.27 3.53 -29.59
CA THR A 153 18.09 4.44 -28.79
C THR A 153 17.64 4.47 -27.33
N PHE A 154 18.57 4.10 -26.44
CA PHE A 154 18.37 4.18 -25.00
C PHE A 154 19.28 5.24 -24.41
N ASN A 155 18.67 6.31 -23.91
CA ASN A 155 19.40 7.44 -23.33
C ASN A 155 18.60 8.05 -22.17
N GLN A 156 19.11 9.16 -21.63
CA GLN A 156 18.50 9.85 -20.51
C GLN A 156 17.09 10.41 -20.81
N ASP A 157 16.78 10.74 -22.07
CA ASP A 157 15.43 11.18 -22.45
C ASP A 157 14.44 10.01 -22.46
N THR A 158 14.88 8.79 -22.78
CA THR A 158 14.10 7.56 -22.56
C THR A 158 13.77 7.41 -21.08
N LEU A 159 14.75 7.60 -20.19
CA LEU A 159 14.57 7.49 -18.73
C LEU A 159 13.63 8.58 -18.18
N LYS A 160 13.70 9.81 -18.71
CA LYS A 160 12.72 10.87 -18.38
C LYS A 160 11.31 10.51 -18.85
N THR A 161 11.17 9.96 -20.05
CA THR A 161 9.87 9.55 -20.62
C THR A 161 9.21 8.47 -19.77
N LEU A 162 10.01 7.55 -19.21
CA LEU A 162 9.56 6.50 -18.29
C LEU A 162 9.36 7.00 -16.84
N ASN A 163 9.56 8.30 -16.57
CA ASN A 163 9.56 8.90 -15.24
C ASN A 163 10.53 8.22 -14.27
N LEU A 164 11.72 7.86 -14.75
CA LEU A 164 12.80 7.26 -13.96
C LEU A 164 13.91 8.26 -13.62
N TYR A 165 13.97 9.38 -14.33
CA TYR A 165 14.98 10.43 -14.13
C TYR A 165 14.36 11.82 -14.27
N ASP A 166 14.77 12.74 -13.41
CA ASP A 166 14.49 14.17 -13.55
C ASP A 166 15.76 15.03 -13.39
N ASN A 167 15.80 16.20 -14.04
CA ASN A 167 17.00 17.05 -14.04
C ASN A 167 17.32 17.69 -12.68
N GLY A 168 16.37 17.73 -11.75
CA GLY A 168 16.53 18.34 -10.44
C GLY A 168 17.04 17.35 -9.38
N ASN A 169 16.38 16.18 -9.27
CA ASN A 169 16.66 15.17 -8.24
C ASN A 169 17.40 13.93 -8.76
N GLY A 170 17.60 13.81 -10.08
CA GLY A 170 18.27 12.67 -10.68
C GLY A 170 17.35 11.45 -10.79
N TYR A 171 17.89 10.27 -10.52
CA TYR A 171 17.14 9.01 -10.51
C TYR A 171 16.22 8.91 -9.30
N ASN A 172 15.02 8.35 -9.50
CA ASN A 172 14.11 8.00 -8.41
C ASN A 172 14.20 6.51 -8.04
N ASN A 173 13.53 6.12 -6.95
CA ASN A 173 13.55 4.74 -6.45
C ASN A 173 13.02 3.73 -7.48
N ALA A 174 12.06 4.10 -8.35
CA ALA A 174 11.62 3.25 -9.45
C ALA A 174 12.77 2.93 -10.41
N ALA A 175 13.62 3.91 -10.71
CA ALA A 175 14.84 3.69 -11.48
C ALA A 175 15.81 2.76 -10.73
N GLY A 176 15.99 2.98 -9.42
CA GLY A 176 16.78 2.09 -8.57
C GLY A 176 16.29 0.64 -8.63
N LEU A 177 14.99 0.39 -8.66
CA LEU A 177 14.40 -0.95 -8.78
C LEU A 177 14.66 -1.59 -10.15
N LEU A 178 14.65 -0.80 -11.21
CA LEU A 178 14.89 -1.26 -12.59
C LEU A 178 16.38 -1.36 -12.96
N ALA A 179 17.26 -0.76 -12.17
CA ALA A 179 18.70 -0.79 -12.38
C ALA A 179 19.26 -2.22 -12.30
N ASP A 180 20.35 -2.48 -13.03
CA ASP A 180 20.93 -3.83 -13.11
C ASP A 180 21.39 -4.36 -11.75
N LYS A 181 21.77 -3.46 -10.85
CA LYS A 181 22.07 -3.72 -9.46
C LYS A 181 21.36 -2.72 -8.57
N ASN A 182 20.80 -3.19 -7.47
CA ASN A 182 20.12 -2.35 -6.49
C ASN A 182 20.30 -2.87 -5.07
N HIS A 183 19.67 -2.22 -4.09
CA HIS A 183 19.75 -2.57 -2.67
C HIS A 183 18.39 -3.01 -2.08
N PHE A 184 17.39 -3.26 -2.92
CA PHE A 184 16.05 -3.62 -2.47
C PHE A 184 15.93 -5.14 -2.29
N SER A 185 15.10 -5.56 -1.33
CA SER A 185 14.72 -6.98 -1.21
C SER A 185 13.93 -7.40 -2.44
N GLY A 186 14.17 -8.60 -2.97
CA GLY A 186 13.45 -9.10 -4.14
C GLY A 186 12.46 -10.22 -3.84
N ILE A 187 12.55 -11.32 -4.58
CA ILE A 187 11.67 -12.50 -4.50
C ILE A 187 12.38 -13.66 -3.79
N ASP A 188 11.72 -14.25 -2.80
CA ASP A 188 12.13 -15.50 -2.14
C ASP A 188 11.16 -16.63 -2.52
N ILE A 189 11.67 -17.61 -3.28
CA ILE A 189 10.89 -18.74 -3.78
C ILE A 189 11.23 -20.01 -3.00
N VAL A 190 10.22 -20.68 -2.45
CA VAL A 190 10.35 -21.92 -1.70
C VAL A 190 9.48 -23.00 -2.33
N LYS A 191 10.09 -24.13 -2.73
CA LYS A 191 9.36 -25.35 -3.10
C LYS A 191 9.20 -26.23 -1.87
N PHE A 192 7.95 -26.49 -1.50
CA PHE A 192 7.61 -27.40 -0.41
C PHE A 192 7.35 -28.82 -0.92
N GLY A 193 7.63 -29.81 -0.07
CA GLY A 193 7.23 -31.20 -0.26
C GLY A 193 5.78 -31.43 0.20
N GLU A 194 5.55 -32.56 0.88
CA GLU A 194 4.22 -32.95 1.39
C GLU A 194 3.65 -31.94 2.41
N ASN A 195 4.50 -31.21 3.10
CA ASN A 195 4.10 -30.18 4.05
C ASN A 195 5.15 -29.06 4.13
N ILE A 196 4.80 -27.96 4.82
CA ILE A 196 5.65 -26.77 4.96
C ILE A 196 6.95 -27.00 5.73
N SER A 197 7.07 -28.11 6.47
CA SER A 197 8.30 -28.47 7.18
C SER A 197 9.32 -29.13 6.25
N ILE A 198 8.91 -29.59 5.06
CA ILE A 198 9.78 -30.21 4.06
C ILE A 198 10.08 -29.18 2.97
N ILE A 199 11.26 -28.57 3.02
CA ILE A 199 11.74 -27.65 1.98
C ILE A 199 12.56 -28.45 0.96
N GLN A 200 12.06 -28.55 -0.27
CA GLN A 200 12.75 -29.24 -1.37
C GLN A 200 13.80 -28.33 -2.03
N LYS A 201 13.48 -27.06 -2.20
CA LYS A 201 14.41 -26.04 -2.72
C LYS A 201 14.00 -24.67 -2.20
N ARG A 202 14.99 -23.80 -2.00
CA ARG A 202 14.79 -22.37 -1.77
C ARG A 202 15.78 -21.59 -2.62
N VAL A 203 15.29 -20.54 -3.27
CA VAL A 203 16.11 -19.62 -4.06
C VAL A 203 15.62 -18.21 -3.80
N THR A 204 16.55 -17.30 -3.57
CA THR A 204 16.26 -15.88 -3.36
C THR A 204 16.91 -15.08 -4.48
N PHE A 205 16.14 -14.19 -5.08
CA PHE A 205 16.59 -13.21 -6.07
C PHE A 205 16.43 -11.83 -5.43
N GLU A 206 17.53 -11.08 -5.32
CA GLU A 206 17.57 -9.76 -4.71
C GLU A 206 18.76 -8.98 -5.25
N HIS A 207 18.77 -7.66 -5.06
CA HIS A 207 19.86 -6.77 -5.46
C HIS A 207 20.14 -6.74 -6.98
N ILE A 208 19.14 -7.13 -7.78
CA ILE A 208 19.16 -7.14 -9.24
C ILE A 208 17.92 -6.43 -9.78
N SER A 209 17.90 -6.12 -11.07
CA SER A 209 16.73 -5.50 -11.70
C SER A 209 15.47 -6.33 -11.47
N VAL A 210 14.35 -5.66 -11.13
CA VAL A 210 13.04 -6.34 -10.97
C VAL A 210 12.60 -7.09 -12.23
N LEU A 211 13.06 -6.67 -13.41
CA LEU A 211 12.82 -7.38 -14.67
C LEU A 211 13.56 -8.73 -14.72
N GLU A 212 14.76 -8.78 -14.14
CA GLU A 212 15.53 -10.01 -14.03
C GLU A 212 14.97 -10.93 -12.94
N GLU A 213 14.50 -10.38 -11.81
CA GLU A 213 13.79 -11.15 -10.79
C GLU A 213 12.55 -11.84 -11.36
N TYR A 214 11.78 -11.11 -12.17
CA TYR A 214 10.60 -11.62 -12.86
C TYR A 214 10.94 -12.81 -13.78
N GLU A 215 11.92 -12.66 -14.68
CA GLU A 215 12.33 -13.73 -15.60
C GLU A 215 12.88 -14.95 -14.85
N LYS A 216 13.68 -14.73 -13.80
CA LYS A 216 14.21 -15.81 -12.96
C LYS A 216 13.10 -16.54 -12.20
N ALA A 217 12.08 -15.84 -11.73
CA ALA A 217 10.91 -16.46 -11.11
C ALA A 217 10.12 -17.33 -12.10
N LEU A 218 9.93 -16.87 -13.34
CA LEU A 218 9.32 -17.66 -14.40
C LEU A 218 10.12 -18.91 -14.72
N ALA A 219 11.46 -18.82 -14.82
CA ALA A 219 12.32 -19.97 -15.04
C ALA A 219 12.14 -21.03 -13.94
N VAL A 220 12.11 -20.62 -12.67
CA VAL A 220 11.85 -21.53 -11.55
C VAL A 220 10.47 -22.17 -11.65
N TYR A 221 9.44 -21.43 -12.05
CA TYR A 221 8.11 -22.01 -12.28
C TYR A 221 8.13 -23.08 -13.37
N ARG A 222 8.79 -22.81 -14.51
CA ARG A 222 8.86 -23.76 -15.64
C ARG A 222 9.56 -25.05 -15.24
N ASP A 223 10.62 -24.98 -14.42
CA ASP A 223 11.32 -26.15 -13.89
C ASP A 223 10.42 -27.11 -13.10
N TYR A 224 9.36 -26.61 -12.45
CA TYR A 224 8.52 -27.40 -11.53
C TYR A 224 7.11 -27.73 -12.04
N TYR A 225 6.53 -26.84 -12.86
CA TYR A 225 5.14 -26.94 -13.29
C TYR A 225 4.98 -27.22 -14.78
N GLN A 226 6.05 -27.17 -15.57
CA GLN A 226 6.04 -27.62 -16.95
C GLN A 226 6.67 -29.01 -17.10
N TYR A 227 6.06 -29.81 -17.96
CA TYR A 227 6.56 -31.12 -18.34
C TYR A 227 6.14 -31.44 -19.77
N GLU A 228 6.84 -32.34 -20.44
CA GLU A 228 6.57 -32.65 -21.84
C GLU A 228 5.97 -34.04 -22.00
N VAL A 229 4.91 -34.14 -22.80
CA VAL A 229 4.24 -35.40 -23.16
C VAL A 229 4.36 -35.59 -24.67
N ILE A 230 4.74 -36.80 -25.08
CA ILE A 230 4.75 -37.17 -26.50
C ILE A 230 3.35 -37.64 -26.88
N GLN A 231 2.73 -36.99 -27.87
CA GLN A 231 1.43 -37.35 -28.40
C GLN A 231 1.54 -37.55 -29.92
N GLY A 232 1.56 -38.81 -30.36
CA GLY A 232 1.80 -39.15 -31.75
C GLY A 232 3.25 -38.87 -32.16
N ALA A 233 3.45 -38.04 -33.19
CA ALA A 233 4.78 -37.62 -33.64
C ALA A 233 5.28 -36.33 -32.96
N ASP A 234 4.41 -35.63 -32.22
CA ASP A 234 4.71 -34.31 -31.67
C ASP A 234 4.98 -34.37 -30.17
N ARG A 235 5.86 -33.48 -29.70
CA ARG A 235 6.10 -33.21 -28.28
C ARG A 235 5.27 -32.01 -27.86
N LYS A 236 4.44 -32.17 -26.83
CA LYS A 236 3.63 -31.08 -26.27
C LYS A 236 4.09 -30.75 -24.86
N VAL A 237 4.29 -29.46 -24.60
CA VAL A 237 4.50 -28.93 -23.25
C VAL A 237 3.15 -28.88 -22.55
N MET A 238 3.10 -29.42 -21.34
CA MET A 238 1.94 -29.45 -20.46
C MET A 238 2.26 -28.65 -19.20
N GLU A 239 1.26 -27.95 -18.68
CA GLU A 239 1.34 -27.13 -17.49
C GLU A 239 0.46 -27.72 -16.38
N LYS A 240 0.99 -27.83 -15.16
CA LYS A 240 0.21 -28.24 -13.98
C LYS A 240 -0.69 -27.11 -13.46
N ILE A 241 -0.18 -25.89 -13.51
CA ILE A 241 -0.86 -24.64 -13.15
C ILE A 241 -0.65 -23.71 -14.33
N PRO A 242 -1.64 -22.94 -14.82
CA PRO A 242 -1.44 -22.09 -16.01
C PRO A 242 -0.29 -21.09 -15.87
N GLU A 243 0.66 -21.08 -16.81
CA GLU A 243 1.80 -20.15 -16.79
C GLU A 243 1.33 -18.70 -16.82
N ALA A 244 0.29 -18.41 -17.62
CA ALA A 244 -0.30 -17.09 -17.73
C ALA A 244 -0.77 -16.54 -16.37
N ALA A 245 -1.32 -17.39 -15.49
CA ALA A 245 -1.77 -16.98 -14.17
C ALA A 245 -0.59 -16.70 -13.22
N PHE A 246 0.44 -17.54 -13.25
CA PHE A 246 1.65 -17.32 -12.46
C PHE A 246 2.38 -16.04 -12.89
N ARG A 247 2.51 -15.84 -14.21
CA ARG A 247 3.11 -14.65 -14.81
C ARG A 247 2.45 -13.36 -14.33
N GLU A 248 1.12 -13.31 -14.44
CA GLU A 248 0.32 -12.17 -14.01
C GLU A 248 0.43 -11.94 -12.49
N ALA A 249 0.43 -13.02 -11.69
CA ALA A 249 0.52 -12.92 -10.24
C ALA A 249 1.88 -12.38 -9.77
N ILE A 250 3.00 -12.79 -10.40
CA ILE A 250 4.34 -12.26 -10.07
C ILE A 250 4.47 -10.81 -10.54
N ALA A 251 4.00 -10.45 -11.73
CA ALA A 251 4.00 -9.07 -12.20
C ALA A 251 3.20 -8.17 -11.22
N ASN A 252 2.00 -8.59 -10.83
CA ASN A 252 1.19 -7.87 -9.85
C ASN A 252 1.89 -7.74 -8.49
N ALA A 253 2.58 -8.78 -8.03
CA ALA A 253 3.33 -8.72 -6.78
C ALA A 253 4.47 -7.68 -6.86
N LEU A 254 5.21 -7.61 -7.97
CA LEU A 254 6.28 -6.63 -8.16
C LEU A 254 5.74 -5.19 -8.30
N ILE A 255 4.66 -5.02 -9.06
CA ILE A 255 4.05 -3.72 -9.35
C ILE A 255 3.29 -3.15 -8.15
N HIS A 256 2.58 -3.97 -7.37
CA HIS A 256 1.70 -3.50 -6.29
C HIS A 256 2.30 -3.67 -4.89
N ARG A 257 3.52 -4.19 -4.78
CA ARG A 257 4.26 -4.21 -3.53
C ARG A 257 4.54 -2.79 -3.01
N VAL A 258 4.55 -2.65 -1.69
CA VAL A 258 5.15 -1.49 -1.02
C VAL A 258 6.66 -1.69 -0.89
N TRP A 259 7.45 -0.87 -1.58
CA TRP A 259 8.91 -0.99 -1.60
C TRP A 259 9.62 -0.27 -0.44
N ASP A 260 8.89 0.53 0.35
CA ASP A 260 9.42 1.15 1.58
C ASP A 260 9.62 0.14 2.75
N VAL A 261 9.20 -1.11 2.58
CA VAL A 261 9.38 -2.21 3.53
C VAL A 261 10.47 -3.17 3.06
N ASN A 262 11.47 -3.39 3.91
CA ASN A 262 12.52 -4.38 3.68
C ASN A 262 12.02 -5.81 3.95
N SER A 263 11.23 -6.36 3.03
CA SER A 263 10.70 -7.73 3.07
C SER A 263 10.57 -8.28 1.66
N HIS A 264 10.92 -9.54 1.47
CA HIS A 264 10.78 -10.22 0.19
C HIS A 264 9.31 -10.46 -0.20
N ILE A 265 9.08 -10.55 -1.50
CA ILE A 265 7.91 -11.25 -2.05
C ILE A 265 8.15 -12.74 -1.83
N ARG A 266 7.29 -13.40 -1.07
CA ARG A 266 7.39 -14.83 -0.79
C ARG A 266 6.53 -15.61 -1.76
N VAL A 267 7.15 -16.51 -2.51
CA VAL A 267 6.48 -17.40 -3.46
C VAL A 267 6.62 -18.84 -2.96
N SER A 268 5.52 -19.44 -2.53
CA SER A 268 5.48 -20.80 -2.02
C SER A 268 4.89 -21.73 -3.07
N LEU A 269 5.70 -22.67 -3.55
CA LEU A 269 5.37 -23.61 -4.62
C LEU A 269 4.95 -24.96 -4.01
N PHE A 270 3.65 -25.30 -4.09
CA PHE A 270 3.09 -26.60 -3.66
C PHE A 270 2.82 -27.51 -4.86
N GLU A 271 2.38 -28.74 -4.64
CA GLU A 271 2.08 -29.64 -5.75
C GLU A 271 0.88 -29.17 -6.59
N ASP A 272 -0.14 -28.62 -5.94
CA ASP A 272 -1.45 -28.29 -6.50
C ASP A 272 -1.74 -26.77 -6.57
N ARG A 273 -0.94 -25.94 -5.90
CA ARG A 273 -1.13 -24.50 -5.84
C ARG A 273 0.18 -23.73 -5.69
N ILE A 274 0.08 -22.42 -5.92
CA ILE A 274 1.16 -21.45 -5.66
C ILE A 274 0.59 -20.35 -4.78
N GLU A 275 1.29 -20.02 -3.70
CA GLU A 275 0.91 -18.91 -2.81
C GLU A 275 1.94 -17.79 -2.95
N ILE A 276 1.48 -16.57 -3.28
CA ILE A 276 2.34 -15.39 -3.42
C ILE A 276 1.92 -14.36 -2.38
N VAL A 277 2.85 -14.00 -1.50
CA VAL A 277 2.61 -13.05 -0.41
C VAL A 277 3.65 -11.94 -0.49
N PHE A 278 3.21 -10.69 -0.53
CA PHE A 278 4.09 -9.53 -0.62
C PHE A 278 3.65 -8.43 0.36
N PRO A 279 4.59 -7.57 0.81
CA PRO A 279 4.25 -6.50 1.73
C PRO A 279 3.36 -5.46 1.04
N GLY A 280 2.22 -5.19 1.66
CA GLY A 280 1.21 -4.30 1.13
C GLY A 280 -0.19 -4.76 1.53
N GLY A 281 -1.17 -4.03 1.02
CA GLY A 281 -2.58 -4.37 1.11
C GLY A 281 -3.29 -3.82 -0.12
N LEU A 282 -4.62 -3.84 -0.12
CA LEU A 282 -5.38 -3.21 -1.20
C LEU A 282 -5.03 -1.71 -1.31
N PRO A 283 -4.93 -1.15 -2.53
CA PRO A 283 -4.85 0.29 -2.73
C PRO A 283 -5.93 1.02 -1.94
N ALA A 284 -5.60 2.20 -1.43
CA ALA A 284 -6.57 3.01 -0.68
C ALA A 284 -7.79 3.31 -1.56
N GLY A 285 -9.00 3.08 -1.02
CA GLY A 285 -10.25 3.30 -1.74
C GLY A 285 -10.75 2.11 -2.57
N ILE A 286 -10.08 0.95 -2.53
CA ILE A 286 -10.59 -0.30 -3.12
C ILE A 286 -10.98 -1.28 -2.02
N THR A 287 -12.21 -1.79 -2.08
CA THR A 287 -12.66 -2.93 -1.28
C THR A 287 -12.26 -4.26 -1.93
N GLU A 288 -12.20 -5.32 -1.13
CA GLU A 288 -11.90 -6.68 -1.64
C GLU A 288 -12.90 -7.11 -2.72
N GLU A 289 -14.19 -6.82 -2.54
CA GLU A 289 -15.23 -7.11 -3.53
C GLU A 289 -15.00 -6.36 -4.85
N GLU A 290 -14.65 -5.07 -4.79
CA GLU A 290 -14.36 -4.28 -5.98
C GLU A 290 -13.12 -4.81 -6.73
N TYR A 291 -12.07 -5.18 -5.99
CA TYR A 291 -10.86 -5.77 -6.54
C TYR A 291 -11.15 -7.10 -7.25
N LEU A 292 -11.86 -8.01 -6.58
CA LEU A 292 -12.23 -9.33 -7.14
C LEU A 292 -13.18 -9.22 -8.33
N SER A 293 -14.03 -8.18 -8.36
CA SER A 293 -14.94 -7.95 -9.48
C SER A 293 -14.22 -7.45 -10.75
N GLY A 294 -12.94 -7.07 -10.65
CA GLY A 294 -12.14 -6.55 -11.77
C GLY A 294 -12.61 -5.20 -12.32
N LYS A 295 -13.52 -4.50 -11.63
CA LYS A 295 -14.13 -3.25 -12.12
C LYS A 295 -13.25 -2.03 -11.92
N LEU A 296 -12.28 -2.09 -11.00
CA LEU A 296 -11.34 -1.02 -10.68
C LEU A 296 -9.91 -1.56 -10.72
N SER A 297 -9.06 -0.96 -11.56
CA SER A 297 -7.62 -1.21 -11.59
C SER A 297 -6.89 0.05 -11.15
N ILE A 298 -6.46 0.09 -9.89
CA ILE A 298 -5.64 1.18 -9.34
C ILE A 298 -4.22 0.65 -9.14
N LEU A 299 -3.30 1.20 -9.93
CA LEU A 299 -1.88 0.91 -9.86
C LEU A 299 -1.26 1.60 -8.66
N ARG A 300 -0.57 0.83 -7.80
CA ARG A 300 0.16 1.40 -6.67
C ARG A 300 1.44 2.11 -7.16
N ASN A 301 2.22 1.41 -7.98
CA ASN A 301 3.49 1.93 -8.49
C ASN A 301 3.37 2.21 -9.99
N ARG A 302 2.91 3.42 -10.34
CA ARG A 302 2.65 3.82 -11.74
C ARG A 302 3.90 3.76 -12.61
N ASN A 303 5.05 4.18 -12.08
CA ASN A 303 6.31 4.20 -12.84
C ASN A 303 6.78 2.78 -13.18
N LEU A 304 6.66 1.83 -12.24
CA LEU A 304 6.97 0.42 -12.50
C LEU A 304 5.95 -0.20 -13.46
N ALA A 305 4.66 0.06 -13.25
CA ALA A 305 3.59 -0.44 -14.10
C ALA A 305 3.70 0.02 -15.55
N ASN A 306 4.22 1.23 -15.81
CA ASN A 306 4.44 1.72 -17.17
C ASN A 306 5.56 0.97 -17.92
N VAL A 307 6.41 0.23 -17.20
CA VAL A 307 7.54 -0.52 -17.78
C VAL A 307 7.17 -1.98 -18.05
N PHE A 308 6.29 -2.57 -17.23
CA PHE A 308 5.76 -3.93 -17.43
C PHE A 308 4.69 -3.97 -18.52
#